data_AF-A0A0D0B4K6-F1
#
_entry.id   AF-A0A0D0B4K6-F1
#
_cell.length_a   1.000
_cell.length_b   1.000
_cell.length_c   1.000
_cell.angle_alpha   90.00
_cell.angle_beta   90.00
_cell.angle_gamma   90.00
#
_symmetry.space_group_name_H-M   'P 1'
#
loop_
_entity.id
_entity.type
_entity.pdbx_description
1 polymer ?
#
loop_
_entity_poly.entity_id
_entity_poly.type
_entity_poly.pdbx_seq_one_letter_code
_entity_poly.pdbx_strand_id
1 'polypeptide(L)'
;MTLRLSLAKNDPLRTTFSCPERAIHYTSDTVTLNQPFCGSKATTTVRKNVVGQSLHVGIIEWPANPNDRPAVIVGSRTIEMIKTGLYTSPEKFQVVHGEWYEWQIRESRAQLVPLKVARSQACIATFVTTLTQALFKRKVSAALLIAPEAVHILDDIVISFIYFESRWREREHARSRSWDSGYAAGTTL
;
A
#
# COMPACT_ATOMS: atom_id res chain seq x y z
N MET A 1 4.94 9.12 -20.67
CA MET A 1 3.62 8.48 -20.47
C MET A 1 3.56 7.83 -19.10
N THR A 2 2.65 8.28 -18.23
CA THR A 2 2.41 7.74 -16.89
C THR A 2 1.80 6.34 -16.97
N LEU A 3 2.34 5.40 -16.20
CA LEU A 3 1.79 4.06 -16.07
C LEU A 3 0.60 4.08 -15.10
N ARG A 4 -0.53 3.48 -15.50
CA ARG A 4 -1.72 3.36 -14.64
C ARG A 4 -1.97 1.90 -14.31
N LEU A 5 -1.75 1.52 -13.06
CA LEU A 5 -2.15 0.23 -12.51
C LEU A 5 -3.54 0.35 -11.90
N SER A 6 -4.56 -0.18 -12.57
CA SER A 6 -5.92 -0.19 -12.06
C SER A 6 -6.11 -1.34 -11.07
N LEU A 7 -6.77 -1.08 -9.94
CA LEU A 7 -7.07 -2.09 -8.94
C LEU A 7 -8.46 -2.68 -9.20
N ALA A 8 -8.55 -4.00 -9.28
CA ALA A 8 -9.83 -4.71 -9.45
C ALA A 8 -10.78 -4.50 -8.24
N LYS A 9 -10.20 -4.41 -7.04
CA LYS A 9 -10.87 -4.09 -5.78
C LYS A 9 -10.11 -2.97 -5.08
N ASN A 10 -10.83 -2.07 -4.40
CA ASN A 10 -10.24 -1.03 -3.54
C ASN A 10 -9.75 -1.62 -2.20
N ASP A 11 -9.03 -2.73 -2.24
CA ASP A 11 -8.38 -3.37 -1.08
C ASP A 11 -7.01 -3.88 -1.54
N PRO A 12 -5.90 -3.21 -1.16
CA PRO A 12 -4.57 -3.57 -1.65
C PRO A 12 -4.09 -4.94 -1.16
N LEU A 13 -4.70 -5.52 -0.11
CA LEU A 13 -4.31 -6.82 0.43
C LEU A 13 -4.82 -8.00 -0.41
N ARG A 14 -5.89 -7.79 -1.18
CA ARG A 14 -6.62 -8.83 -1.93
C ARG A 14 -7.16 -8.27 -3.24
N THR A 15 -6.26 -7.89 -4.14
CA THR A 15 -6.63 -7.29 -5.42
C THR A 15 -5.66 -7.63 -6.54
N THR A 16 -6.10 -7.33 -7.76
CA THR A 16 -5.28 -7.40 -8.96
C THR A 16 -4.98 -5.98 -9.43
N PHE A 17 -3.71 -5.67 -9.65
CA PHE A 17 -3.23 -4.46 -10.28
C PHE A 17 -3.01 -4.74 -11.76
N SER A 18 -3.71 -4.05 -12.66
CA SER A 18 -3.60 -4.30 -14.10
C SER A 18 -3.36 -3.04 -14.90
N CYS A 19 -2.47 -3.15 -15.89
CA CYS A 19 -2.31 -2.19 -16.98
C CYS A 19 -2.40 -2.97 -18.30
N PRO A 20 -3.59 -3.00 -18.93
CA PRO A 20 -3.81 -3.76 -20.16
C PRO A 20 -2.87 -3.33 -21.30
N GLU A 21 -2.61 -2.02 -21.41
CA GLU A 21 -1.78 -1.43 -22.45
C GLU A 21 -0.33 -1.96 -22.46
N ARG A 22 0.17 -2.38 -21.29
CA ARG A 22 1.53 -2.91 -21.15
C ARG A 22 1.57 -4.39 -20.78
N ALA A 23 0.42 -5.07 -20.79
CA ALA A 23 0.27 -6.44 -20.32
C ALA A 23 0.88 -6.69 -18.92
N ILE A 24 0.82 -5.68 -18.04
CA ILE A 24 1.34 -5.77 -16.68
C ILE A 24 0.20 -6.17 -15.75
N HIS A 25 0.40 -7.25 -15.00
CA HIS A 25 -0.57 -7.75 -14.02
C HIS A 25 0.13 -8.17 -12.74
N TYR A 26 -0.25 -7.58 -11.61
CA TYR A 26 0.11 -8.09 -10.29
C TYR A 26 -1.12 -8.62 -9.57
N THR A 27 -0.94 -9.68 -8.81
CA THR A 27 -1.95 -10.17 -7.86
C THR A 27 -1.39 -10.10 -6.46
N SER A 28 -2.20 -9.58 -5.55
CA SER A 28 -1.95 -9.55 -4.12
C SER A 28 -2.97 -10.43 -3.44
N ASP A 29 -2.52 -11.32 -2.57
CA ASP A 29 -3.39 -12.17 -1.78
C ASP A 29 -2.86 -12.31 -0.37
N THR A 30 -3.74 -12.12 0.61
CA THR A 30 -3.40 -12.13 2.02
C THR A 30 -4.06 -13.30 2.71
N VAL A 31 -3.24 -14.21 3.24
CA VAL A 31 -3.68 -15.37 4.01
C VAL A 31 -3.44 -15.09 5.48
N THR A 32 -4.45 -15.34 6.30
CA THR A 32 -4.41 -15.15 7.75
C THR A 32 -4.37 -16.50 8.43
N LEU A 33 -3.35 -16.74 9.25
CA LEU A 33 -3.16 -17.94 10.04
C LEU A 33 -3.44 -17.62 11.51
N ASN A 34 -4.53 -18.18 12.03
CA ASN A 34 -4.88 -18.07 13.45
C ASN A 34 -4.12 -19.13 14.23
N GLN A 35 -3.29 -18.72 15.19
CA GLN A 35 -2.61 -19.62 16.11
C GLN A 35 -3.20 -19.44 17.52
N PRO A 36 -3.67 -20.54 18.17
CA PRO A 36 -4.41 -20.46 19.43
C PRO A 36 -3.65 -19.81 20.59
N PHE A 37 -2.32 -19.75 20.54
CA PHE A 37 -1.48 -19.20 21.62
C PHE A 37 -0.62 -18.00 21.21
N CYS A 38 -0.48 -17.71 19.92
CA CYS A 38 0.44 -16.70 19.39
C CYS A 38 -0.26 -15.57 18.63
N GLY A 39 -1.60 -15.53 18.67
CA GLY A 39 -2.40 -14.59 17.91
C GLY A 39 -2.50 -14.95 16.43
N SER A 40 -3.00 -14.00 15.64
CA SER A 40 -3.22 -14.17 14.21
C SER A 40 -2.08 -13.54 13.43
N LYS A 41 -1.33 -14.34 12.66
CA LYS A 41 -0.33 -13.82 11.71
C LYS A 41 -0.96 -13.75 10.33
N ALA A 42 -0.54 -12.81 9.50
CA ALA A 42 -0.96 -12.78 8.11
C ALA A 42 0.24 -12.64 7.17
N THR A 43 0.10 -13.19 5.97
CA THR A 43 1.12 -13.04 4.92
C THR A 43 0.44 -12.59 3.65
N THR A 44 0.85 -11.43 3.13
CA THR A 44 0.48 -10.98 1.80
C THR A 44 1.52 -11.46 0.81
N THR A 45 1.12 -12.25 -0.17
CA THR A 45 1.97 -12.65 -1.29
C THR A 45 1.64 -11.82 -2.51
N VAL A 46 2.68 -11.28 -3.16
CA VAL A 46 2.56 -10.53 -4.41
C VAL A 46 3.18 -11.33 -5.54
N ARG A 47 2.39 -11.56 -6.59
CA ARG A 47 2.84 -12.23 -7.82
C ARG A 47 2.65 -11.30 -9.01
N LYS A 48 3.48 -11.45 -10.04
CA LYS A 48 3.44 -10.72 -11.29
C LYS A 48 3.27 -11.71 -12.42
N ASN A 49 2.24 -11.53 -13.24
CA ASN A 49 2.05 -12.36 -14.41
C ASN A 49 2.80 -11.74 -15.59
N VAL A 50 3.77 -12.49 -16.12
CA VAL A 50 4.55 -12.14 -17.31
C VAL A 50 4.36 -13.28 -18.30
N VAL A 51 3.73 -12.99 -19.45
CA VAL A 51 3.57 -13.95 -20.56
C VAL A 51 2.93 -15.28 -20.10
N GLY A 52 1.87 -15.20 -19.28
CA GLY A 52 1.14 -16.37 -18.77
C GLY A 52 1.82 -17.12 -17.62
N GLN A 53 3.05 -16.75 -17.22
CA GLN A 53 3.71 -17.29 -16.04
C GLN A 53 3.52 -16.36 -14.84
N SER A 54 3.20 -16.93 -13.68
CA SER A 54 3.08 -16.19 -12.43
C SER A 54 4.40 -16.21 -11.67
N LEU A 55 5.12 -15.09 -11.69
CA LEU A 55 6.38 -14.89 -10.98
C LEU A 55 6.11 -14.38 -9.57
N HIS A 56 6.76 -15.00 -8.58
CA HIS A 56 6.76 -14.47 -7.21
C HIS A 56 7.58 -13.18 -7.14
N VAL A 57 6.96 -12.08 -6.70
CA VAL A 57 7.63 -10.77 -6.61
C VAL A 57 8.03 -10.46 -5.19
N GLY A 58 7.25 -10.86 -4.19
CA GLY A 58 7.61 -10.65 -2.80
C GLY A 58 6.48 -10.93 -1.83
N ILE A 59 6.78 -10.68 -0.57
CA ILE A 59 5.88 -10.94 0.56
C ILE A 59 5.87 -9.78 1.56
N ILE A 60 4.75 -9.66 2.25
CA ILE A 60 4.63 -8.85 3.47
C ILE A 60 4.19 -9.78 4.58
N GLU A 61 5.00 -9.88 5.63
CA GLU A 61 4.70 -10.68 6.81
C GLU A 61 4.15 -9.76 7.90
N TRP A 62 2.86 -9.91 8.19
CA TRP A 62 2.14 -9.16 9.20
C TRP A 62 2.25 -9.90 10.55
N PRO A 63 2.85 -9.27 11.57
CA PRO A 63 3.04 -9.89 12.86
C PRO A 63 1.71 -9.98 13.61
N ALA A 64 1.62 -10.95 14.52
CA ALA A 64 0.44 -11.09 15.37
C ALA A 64 0.35 -10.01 16.44
N ASN A 65 1.50 -9.54 16.93
CA ASN A 65 1.56 -8.41 17.84
C ASN A 65 1.56 -7.12 17.01
N PRO A 66 0.57 -6.23 17.18
CA PRO A 66 0.47 -4.99 16.40
C PRO A 66 1.61 -3.99 16.68
N ASN A 67 2.36 -4.17 17.77
CA ASN A 67 3.53 -3.37 18.10
C ASN A 67 4.79 -3.80 17.33
N ASP A 68 4.80 -5.02 16.80
CA ASP A 68 5.91 -5.51 15.99
C ASP A 68 5.82 -4.90 14.58
N ARG A 69 6.97 -4.73 13.92
CA ARG A 69 7.01 -4.22 12.54
C ARG A 69 6.80 -5.35 11.54
N PRO A 70 5.94 -5.17 10.51
CA PRO A 70 5.87 -6.12 9.42
C PRO A 70 7.18 -6.20 8.65
N ALA A 71 7.54 -7.42 8.24
CA ALA A 71 8.67 -7.62 7.34
C ALA A 71 8.21 -7.47 5.89
N VAL A 72 8.92 -6.68 5.10
CA VAL A 72 8.62 -6.46 3.68
C VAL A 72 9.77 -7.03 2.86
N ILE A 73 9.47 -7.95 1.95
CA ILE A 73 10.48 -8.65 1.14
C ILE A 73 10.11 -8.50 -0.33
N VAL A 74 11.07 -8.09 -1.15
CA VAL A 74 10.92 -7.92 -2.60
C VAL A 74 12.01 -8.71 -3.31
N GLY A 75 11.63 -9.71 -4.09
CA GLY A 75 12.55 -10.71 -4.62
C GLY A 75 13.23 -11.45 -3.47
N SER A 76 14.56 -11.33 -3.38
CA SER A 76 15.39 -11.95 -2.34
C SER A 76 15.83 -10.98 -1.23
N ARG A 77 15.41 -9.71 -1.27
CA ARG A 77 15.85 -8.69 -0.31
C ARG A 77 14.73 -8.26 0.63
N THR A 78 15.12 -7.99 1.87
CA THR A 78 14.25 -7.33 2.84
C THR A 78 14.35 -5.83 2.65
N ILE A 79 13.21 -5.16 2.56
CA ILE A 79 13.09 -3.71 2.57
C ILE A 79 12.71 -3.27 3.98
N GLU A 80 13.51 -2.39 4.56
CA GLU A 80 13.16 -1.75 5.82
C GLU A 80 12.25 -0.54 5.57
N MET A 81 11.03 -0.60 6.11
CA MET A 81 10.10 0.52 6.14
C MET A 81 10.32 1.34 7.43
N ILE A 82 10.82 2.57 7.27
CA ILE A 82 11.21 3.44 8.39
C ILE A 82 10.22 4.58 8.53
N LYS A 83 9.48 4.61 9.63
CA LYS A 83 8.59 5.72 9.98
C LYS A 83 9.38 7.02 10.23
N THR A 84 8.97 8.12 9.59
CA THR A 84 9.65 9.42 9.65
C THR A 84 8.83 10.54 10.30
N GLY A 85 7.55 10.34 10.61
CA GLY A 85 6.69 11.38 11.20
C GLY A 85 5.58 10.87 12.13
N LEU A 86 4.77 11.80 12.68
CA LEU A 86 3.80 11.51 13.75
C LEU A 86 2.35 11.28 13.25
N TYR A 87 1.81 12.19 12.42
CA TYR A 87 0.36 12.23 12.10
C TYR A 87 -0.08 11.20 11.07
N THR A 88 0.39 11.32 9.84
CA THR A 88 0.15 10.32 8.77
C THR A 88 1.19 9.21 8.80
N SER A 89 2.21 9.39 9.65
CA SER A 89 3.36 8.50 9.81
C SER A 89 3.93 8.11 8.44
N PRO A 90 4.51 9.08 7.70
CA PRO A 90 5.22 8.79 6.47
C PRO A 90 6.27 7.71 6.71
N GLU A 91 6.50 6.88 5.69
CA GLU A 91 7.44 5.76 5.79
C GLU A 91 8.38 5.79 4.60
N LYS A 92 9.68 5.85 4.89
CA LYS A 92 10.74 5.81 3.89
C LYS A 92 11.34 4.43 3.76
N PHE A 93 11.85 4.13 2.58
CA PHE A 93 12.55 2.90 2.29
C PHE A 93 13.62 3.12 1.22
N GLN A 94 14.53 2.16 1.12
CA GLN A 94 15.61 2.18 0.14
C GLN A 94 15.34 1.12 -0.95
N VAL A 95 15.46 1.52 -2.21
CA VAL A 95 15.35 0.59 -3.36
C VAL A 95 16.70 -0.10 -3.63
N VAL A 96 16.71 -1.07 -4.55
CA VAL A 96 17.92 -1.86 -4.92
C VAL A 96 19.13 -0.98 -5.23
N HIS A 97 18.94 0.15 -5.91
CA HIS A 97 20.02 1.04 -6.33
C HIS A 97 20.49 2.03 -5.25
N GLY A 98 20.03 1.86 -4.01
CA GLY A 98 20.45 2.68 -2.87
C GLY A 98 19.77 4.05 -2.78
N GLU A 99 18.83 4.34 -3.68
CA GLU A 99 18.00 5.54 -3.62
C GLU A 99 16.92 5.42 -2.55
N TRP A 100 16.60 6.54 -1.91
CA TRP A 100 15.61 6.61 -0.84
C TRP A 100 14.33 7.27 -1.35
N TYR A 101 13.21 6.65 -1.00
CA TYR A 101 11.88 7.12 -1.31
C TYR A 101 11.03 7.16 -0.05
N GLU A 102 10.02 8.03 -0.03
CA GLU A 102 9.11 8.18 1.10
C GLU A 102 7.66 8.15 0.64
N TRP A 103 6.89 7.24 1.22
CA TRP A 103 5.44 7.26 1.16
C TRP A 103 4.90 8.27 2.17
N GLN A 104 4.05 9.16 1.70
CA GLN A 104 3.38 10.20 2.49
C GLN A 104 1.91 10.27 2.10
N ILE A 105 1.07 10.72 3.03
CA ILE A 105 -0.32 11.09 2.71
C ILE A 105 -0.37 12.60 2.47
N ARG A 106 -0.73 12.99 1.25
CA ARG A 106 -1.03 14.39 0.89
C ARG A 106 -2.44 14.45 0.31
N GLU A 107 -3.24 15.40 0.76
CA GLU A 107 -4.64 15.55 0.32
C GLU A 107 -5.45 14.25 0.40
N SER A 108 -5.25 13.49 1.48
CA SER A 108 -5.89 12.17 1.71
C SER A 108 -5.54 11.10 0.66
N ARG A 109 -4.37 11.21 0.02
CA ARG A 109 -3.88 10.25 -0.97
C ARG A 109 -2.45 9.82 -0.66
N ALA A 110 -2.17 8.53 -0.83
CA ALA A 110 -0.81 8.00 -0.77
C ALA A 110 0.01 8.49 -1.98
N GLN A 111 1.16 9.08 -1.69
CA GLN A 111 2.10 9.61 -2.66
C GLN A 111 3.53 9.16 -2.31
N LEU A 112 4.28 8.74 -3.33
CA LEU A 112 5.67 8.34 -3.22
C LEU A 112 6.56 9.44 -3.80
N VAL A 113 7.53 9.91 -3.01
CA VAL A 113 8.48 10.95 -3.42
C VAL A 113 9.93 10.51 -3.21
N PRO A 114 10.86 10.90 -4.11
CA PRO A 114 12.28 10.68 -3.90
C PRO A 114 12.84 11.66 -2.84
N LEU A 115 13.71 11.19 -1.95
CA LEU A 115 14.26 12.02 -0.86
C LEU A 115 15.50 12.84 -1.25
N LYS A 116 16.20 12.52 -2.34
CA LYS A 116 17.50 13.14 -2.69
C LYS A 116 17.41 14.36 -3.62
N VAL A 117 16.24 14.77 -4.10
CA VAL A 117 16.14 15.81 -5.14
C VAL A 117 15.83 17.18 -4.51
N ALA A 118 16.88 18.01 -4.36
CA ALA A 118 16.82 19.35 -3.76
C ALA A 118 16.04 20.41 -4.59
N ARG A 119 15.46 20.04 -5.74
CA ARG A 119 14.69 20.95 -6.59
C ARG A 119 13.50 20.21 -7.17
N SER A 120 12.32 20.47 -6.59
CA SER A 120 11.02 19.88 -6.93
C SER A 120 10.91 18.39 -6.60
N GLN A 121 10.21 18.08 -5.50
CA GLN A 121 9.76 16.72 -5.16
C GLN A 121 8.67 16.29 -6.14
N ALA A 122 9.05 15.90 -7.36
CA ALA A 122 8.12 15.30 -8.29
C ALA A 122 7.62 13.97 -7.69
N CYS A 123 6.31 13.84 -7.57
CA CYS A 123 5.69 12.61 -7.11
C CYS A 123 5.88 11.52 -8.16
N ILE A 124 6.47 10.39 -7.78
CA ILE A 124 6.75 9.29 -8.71
C ILE A 124 5.66 8.22 -8.69
N ALA A 125 4.86 8.14 -7.63
CA ALA A 125 3.68 7.30 -7.61
C ALA A 125 2.56 7.92 -6.78
N THR A 126 1.32 7.90 -7.26
CA THR A 126 0.14 8.43 -6.55
C THR A 126 -1.00 7.45 -6.61
N PHE A 127 -1.58 7.15 -5.45
CA PHE A 127 -2.82 6.40 -5.37
C PHE A 127 -4.03 7.32 -5.54
N VAL A 128 -4.94 6.96 -6.43
CA VAL A 128 -6.16 7.71 -6.71
C VAL A 128 -7.37 6.80 -6.59
N THR A 129 -8.38 7.27 -5.88
CA THR A 129 -9.70 6.64 -5.81
C THR A 129 -10.73 7.59 -6.38
N THR A 130 -11.58 7.12 -7.29
CA THR A 130 -12.72 7.87 -7.80
C THR A 130 -14.01 7.16 -7.41
N LEU A 131 -14.92 7.91 -6.81
CA LEU A 131 -16.27 7.45 -6.52
C LEU A 131 -17.20 7.99 -7.61
N THR A 132 -17.72 7.12 -8.45
CA THR A 132 -18.76 7.49 -9.42
C THR A 132 -20.12 7.08 -8.84
N GLN A 133 -20.98 8.07 -8.61
CA GLN A 133 -22.38 7.86 -8.26
C GLN A 133 -23.21 7.96 -9.54
N ALA A 134 -23.59 6.82 -10.12
CA ALA A 134 -24.68 6.77 -11.09
C ALA A 134 -25.96 6.38 -10.35
N LEU A 135 -27.12 6.84 -10.83
CA LEU A 135 -28.44 6.88 -10.16
C LEU A 135 -28.88 5.64 -9.35
N PHE A 136 -28.28 4.46 -9.49
CA PHE A 136 -28.56 3.28 -8.66
C PHE A 136 -27.33 2.40 -8.32
N LYS A 137 -26.10 2.79 -8.69
CA LYS A 137 -24.89 1.99 -8.45
C LYS A 137 -23.70 2.88 -8.09
N ARG A 138 -23.15 2.69 -6.89
CA ARG A 138 -21.87 3.27 -6.46
C ARG A 138 -20.74 2.42 -7.04
N LYS A 139 -19.96 2.98 -7.96
CA LYS A 139 -18.74 2.32 -8.46
C LYS A 139 -17.53 3.06 -7.90
N VAL A 140 -16.76 2.37 -7.06
CA VAL A 140 -15.45 2.85 -6.62
C VAL A 140 -14.42 2.31 -7.60
N SER A 141 -13.66 3.21 -8.21
CA SER A 141 -12.47 2.86 -9.01
C SER A 141 -11.23 3.29 -8.25
N ALA A 142 -10.18 2.49 -8.30
CA ALA A 142 -8.92 2.75 -7.63
C ALA A 142 -7.77 2.48 -8.61
N ALA A 143 -6.76 3.33 -8.61
CA ALA A 143 -5.58 3.15 -9.45
C ALA A 143 -4.33 3.71 -8.79
N LEU A 144 -3.20 3.06 -9.06
CA LEU A 144 -1.87 3.56 -8.73
C LEU A 144 -1.25 4.13 -10.01
N LEU A 145 -1.02 5.44 -10.02
CA LEU A 145 -0.38 6.17 -11.12
C LEU A 145 1.11 6.23 -10.85
N ILE A 146 1.94 5.83 -11.81
CA ILE A 146 3.39 5.71 -11.65
C ILE A 146 4.07 6.48 -12.78
N ALA A 147 4.98 7.37 -12.41
CA ALA A 147 5.74 8.18 -13.35
C ALA A 147 6.67 7.30 -14.21
N PRO A 148 6.89 7.65 -15.50
CA PRO A 148 7.70 6.83 -16.41
C PRO A 148 9.10 6.52 -15.87
N GLU A 149 9.74 7.49 -15.22
CA GLU A 149 11.06 7.39 -14.62
C GLU A 149 11.13 6.33 -13.53
N ALA A 150 10.03 5.99 -12.87
CA ALA A 150 9.99 5.05 -11.75
C ALA A 150 9.58 3.63 -12.15
N VAL A 151 9.38 3.36 -13.45
CA VAL A 151 9.01 2.02 -13.95
C VAL A 151 10.09 0.97 -13.64
N HIS A 152 11.35 1.37 -13.49
CA HIS A 152 12.46 0.47 -13.17
C HIS A 152 12.41 -0.08 -11.72
N ILE A 153 11.68 0.57 -10.81
CA ILE A 153 11.44 0.14 -9.41
C ILE A 153 9.99 -0.29 -9.20
N LEU A 154 9.30 -0.76 -10.24
CA LEU A 154 7.87 -1.05 -10.19
C LEU A 154 7.50 -2.08 -9.11
N ASP A 155 8.34 -3.11 -8.94
CA ASP A 155 8.11 -4.17 -7.96
C ASP A 155 8.20 -3.63 -6.51
N ASP A 156 9.18 -2.75 -6.24
CA ASP A 156 9.28 -1.99 -4.98
C ASP A 156 8.03 -1.15 -4.72
N ILE A 157 7.59 -0.41 -5.74
CA ILE A 157 6.45 0.51 -5.62
C ILE A 157 5.20 -0.28 -5.26
N VAL A 158 4.91 -1.38 -5.96
CA VAL A 158 3.70 -2.18 -5.71
C VAL A 158 3.71 -2.75 -4.30
N ILE A 159 4.81 -3.36 -3.87
CA ILE A 159 4.88 -4.02 -2.55
C ILE A 159 4.87 -2.98 -1.42
N SER A 160 5.68 -1.93 -1.52
CA SER A 160 5.70 -0.86 -0.51
C SER A 160 4.37 -0.10 -0.45
N PHE A 161 3.69 0.08 -1.60
CA PHE A 161 2.32 0.63 -1.64
C PHE A 161 1.34 -0.23 -0.87
N ILE A 162 1.31 -1.55 -1.12
CA ILE A 162 0.41 -2.47 -0.43
C ILE A 162 0.64 -2.39 1.08
N TYR A 163 1.91 -2.45 1.50
CA TYR A 163 2.27 -2.30 2.91
C TYR A 163 1.76 -0.97 3.49
N PHE A 164 2.11 0.16 2.84
CA PHE A 164 1.87 1.50 3.37
C PHE A 164 0.37 1.83 3.42
N GLU A 165 -0.35 1.57 2.33
CA GLU A 165 -1.79 1.84 2.23
C GLU A 165 -2.57 0.99 3.25
N SER A 166 -2.19 -0.27 3.44
CA SER A 166 -2.85 -1.16 4.43
C SER A 166 -2.64 -0.65 5.85
N ARG A 167 -1.39 -0.29 6.21
CA ARG A 167 -1.07 0.28 7.52
C ARG A 167 -1.77 1.61 7.76
N TRP A 168 -1.85 2.46 6.74
CA TRP A 168 -2.57 3.72 6.85
C TRP A 168 -4.07 3.50 7.09
N ARG A 169 -4.72 2.61 6.33
CA ARG A 169 -6.14 2.27 6.52
C ARG A 169 -6.42 1.68 7.89
N GLU A 170 -5.57 0.77 8.38
CA GLU A 170 -5.68 0.22 9.74
C GLU A 170 -5.66 1.33 10.80
N ARG A 171 -4.73 2.30 10.67
CA ARG A 171 -4.65 3.46 11.57
C ARG A 171 -5.92 4.31 11.50
N GLU A 172 -6.44 4.58 10.31
CA GLU A 172 -7.68 5.35 10.14
C GLU A 172 -8.88 4.61 10.75
N HIS A 173 -9.00 3.30 10.53
CA HIS A 173 -10.05 2.48 11.16
C HIS A 173 -9.94 2.41 12.69
N ALA A 174 -8.72 2.40 13.25
CA ALA A 174 -8.52 2.48 14.69
C ALA A 174 -8.94 3.85 15.24
N ARG A 175 -8.63 4.95 14.51
CA ARG A 175 -9.05 6.31 14.88
C ARG A 175 -10.56 6.47 14.90
N SER A 176 -11.26 6.01 13.85
CA SER A 176 -12.73 6.09 13.81
C SER A 176 -13.38 5.40 15.01
N ARG A 177 -12.89 4.21 15.39
CA ARG A 177 -13.39 3.47 16.57
C ARG A 177 -13.13 4.19 17.90
N SER A 178 -12.01 4.90 18.00
CA SER A 178 -11.67 5.66 19.22
C SER A 178 -12.56 6.89 19.43
N TRP A 179 -13.02 7.53 18.35
CA TRP A 179 -13.94 8.68 18.43
C TRP A 179 -15.36 8.28 18.83
N ASP A 180 -15.86 7.14 18.33
CA ASP A 180 -17.19 6.64 18.72
C ASP A 180 -17.27 6.29 20.22
N SER A 181 -16.15 5.88 20.81
CA SER A 181 -16.06 5.55 22.25
C SER A 181 -16.05 6.80 23.15
N GLY A 182 -15.68 7.96 22.62
CA GLY A 182 -15.63 9.22 23.39
C GLY A 182 -16.98 9.90 23.56
N TYR A 183 -17.93 9.69 22.64
CA TYR A 183 -19.26 10.29 22.71
C TYR A 183 -20.27 9.48 23.52
N ALA A 184 -20.05 8.18 23.71
CA ALA A 184 -20.94 7.33 24.51
C ALA A 184 -20.79 7.53 26.04
N ALA A 185 -19.73 8.20 26.49
CA ALA A 185 -19.48 8.46 27.91
C ALA A 185 -20.00 9.82 28.42
N GLY A 186 -20.68 10.61 27.56
CA GLY A 186 -21.02 12.00 27.82
C GLY A 186 -22.51 12.32 28.01
N THR A 187 -23.38 11.33 28.20
CA THR A 187 -24.83 11.58 28.33
C THR A 187 -25.43 10.81 29.51
N THR A 188 -25.08 11.23 30.73
CA THR A 188 -25.94 11.06 31.91
C THR A 188 -25.92 12.35 32.70
N LEU A 189 -26.95 13.18 32.48
CA LEU A 189 -27.49 14.11 33.45
C LEU A 189 -28.98 13.79 33.59
#